data_AF-A0AAX3M2A2-F1
#
_entry.id   AF-A0AAX3M2A2-F1
#
_cell.length_a   1.000
_cell.length_b   1.000
_cell.length_c   1.000
_cell.angle_alpha   90.00
_cell.angle_beta   90.00
_cell.angle_gamma   90.00
#
_symmetry.space_group_name_H-M   'P 1'
#
loop_
_entity.id
_entity.type
_entity.pdbx_description
1 polymer ?
#
loop_
_entity_poly.entity_id
_entity_poly.type
_entity_poly.pdbx_seq_one_letter_code
_entity_poly.pdbx_strand_id
1 'polypeptide(L)'
;MWEGYFDIMMSYIQPIANGEKGLFYYYDTHIGWYDHSPWKLLDISGVINELQSIDKTRLDQTCSDILSDMYNLALQAKKQETYIWITYD
;
A
#
# COMPACT_ATOMS: atom_id res chain seq x y z
N MET A 1 3.83 -13.63 -4.41
CA MET A 1 2.39 -13.87 -4.66
C MET A 1 1.56 -12.61 -4.92
N TRP A 2 2.19 -11.45 -5.19
CA TRP A 2 1.51 -10.18 -5.48
C TRP A 2 2.00 -9.48 -6.76
N GLU A 3 2.97 -10.09 -7.46
CA GLU A 3 3.54 -9.52 -8.69
C GLU A 3 2.43 -9.25 -9.71
N GLY A 4 2.34 -8.02 -10.20
CA GLY A 4 1.29 -7.55 -11.09
C GLY A 4 0.07 -6.93 -10.40
N TYR A 5 -0.49 -7.54 -9.35
CA TYR A 5 -1.66 -6.96 -8.66
C TYR A 5 -1.29 -5.70 -7.89
N PHE A 6 -0.11 -5.69 -7.27
CA PHE A 6 0.41 -4.51 -6.61
C PHE A 6 0.63 -3.37 -7.62
N ASP A 7 1.25 -3.67 -8.76
CA ASP A 7 1.50 -2.71 -9.84
C ASP A 7 0.20 -2.14 -10.41
N ILE A 8 -0.82 -2.99 -10.59
CA ILE A 8 -2.16 -2.57 -11.01
C ILE A 8 -2.74 -1.58 -9.99
N MET A 9 -2.71 -1.88 -8.69
CA MET A 9 -3.21 -0.95 -7.67
C MET A 9 -2.43 0.36 -7.65
N MET A 10 -1.09 0.30 -7.73
CA MET A 10 -0.24 1.50 -7.76
C MET A 10 -0.52 2.37 -8.99
N SER A 11 -0.85 1.76 -10.14
CA SER A 11 -1.23 2.49 -11.37
C SER A 11 -2.50 3.33 -11.22
N TYR A 12 -3.35 3.02 -10.23
CA TYR A 12 -4.56 3.77 -9.93
C TYR A 12 -4.38 4.84 -8.86
N ILE A 13 -3.27 4.82 -8.11
CA ILE A 13 -2.94 5.89 -7.18
C ILE A 13 -2.39 7.06 -7.99
N GLN A 14 -3.04 8.22 -7.87
CA GLN A 14 -2.51 9.45 -8.45
C GLN A 14 -1.42 9.99 -7.53
N PRO A 15 -0.24 10.36 -8.04
CA PRO A 15 0.78 10.97 -7.21
C PRO A 15 0.25 12.29 -6.65
N ILE A 16 0.19 12.39 -5.32
CA ILE A 16 -0.29 13.61 -4.66
C ILE A 16 0.93 14.52 -4.53
N ALA A 17 0.84 15.71 -5.12
CA ALA A 17 1.94 16.68 -5.27
C ALA A 17 2.65 17.13 -3.97
N ASN A 18 2.25 16.64 -2.78
CA ASN A 18 2.69 17.11 -1.46
C ASN A 18 3.55 16.11 -0.68
N GLY A 19 4.58 15.56 -1.30
CA GLY A 19 5.65 14.87 -0.56
C GLY A 19 5.21 13.56 0.08
N GLU A 20 4.96 12.58 -0.78
CA GLU A 20 4.41 11.27 -0.46
C GLU A 20 5.20 10.56 0.65
N LYS A 21 4.46 10.00 1.61
CA LYS A 21 4.99 9.11 2.65
C LYS A 21 4.23 7.78 2.73
N GLY A 22 3.19 7.59 1.92
CA GLY A 22 2.36 6.39 1.86
C GLY A 22 2.97 5.29 0.99
N LEU A 23 2.14 4.36 0.55
CA LEU A 23 2.56 3.13 -0.12
C LEU A 23 3.18 3.41 -1.49
N PHE A 24 2.63 4.37 -2.23
CA PHE A 24 3.14 4.77 -3.53
C PHE A 24 4.57 5.33 -3.46
N TYR A 25 4.91 6.07 -2.41
CA TYR A 25 6.27 6.56 -2.19
C TYR A 25 7.29 5.42 -2.15
N TYR A 26 7.02 4.37 -1.35
CA TYR A 26 7.93 3.24 -1.25
C TYR A 26 8.00 2.45 -2.56
N TYR A 27 6.90 2.39 -3.31
CA TYR A 27 6.86 1.78 -4.63
C TYR A 27 7.73 2.54 -5.64
N ASP A 28 7.54 3.86 -5.78
CA ASP A 28 8.28 4.70 -6.73
C ASP A 28 9.78 4.77 -6.41
N THR A 29 10.13 4.90 -5.12
CA THR A 29 11.53 4.98 -4.67
C THR A 29 12.20 3.62 -4.50
N HIS A 30 11.47 2.52 -4.67
CA HIS A 30 11.93 1.15 -4.46
C HIS A 30 12.53 0.88 -3.06
N ILE A 31 12.24 1.74 -2.07
CA ILE A 31 12.75 1.62 -0.71
C ILE A 31 12.21 0.32 -0.07
N GLY A 32 13.11 -0.48 0.51
CA GLY A 32 12.76 -1.71 1.20
C GLY A 32 12.50 -2.92 0.31
N TRP A 33 12.06 -2.73 -0.94
CA TRP A 33 11.70 -3.83 -1.85
C TRP A 33 12.88 -4.73 -2.24
N TYR A 34 14.09 -4.17 -2.31
CA TYR A 34 15.32 -4.91 -2.67
C TYR A 34 16.28 -5.14 -1.51
N ASP A 35 15.90 -4.74 -0.30
CA ASP A 35 16.80 -4.80 0.87
C ASP A 35 16.94 -6.22 1.46
N HIS A 36 16.31 -7.22 0.81
CA HIS A 36 16.27 -8.64 1.22
C HIS A 36 15.97 -8.85 2.71
N SER A 37 15.27 -7.89 3.31
CA SER A 37 15.00 -7.78 4.75
C SER A 37 13.61 -7.19 4.93
N PRO A 38 12.85 -7.64 5.94
CA PRO A 38 11.58 -7.02 6.26
C PRO A 38 11.77 -5.54 6.60
N TRP A 39 10.91 -4.70 6.04
CA TRP A 39 10.97 -3.25 6.28
C TRP A 39 9.62 -2.73 6.75
N LYS A 40 9.68 -1.61 7.47
CA LYS A 40 8.54 -1.05 8.19
C LYS A 40 7.88 0.05 7.38
N LEU A 41 6.55 0.02 7.34
CA LEU A 41 5.78 1.11 6.79
C LEU A 41 5.57 2.21 7.84
N LEU A 42 6.10 3.41 7.59
CA LEU A 42 6.14 4.48 8.60
C LEU A 42 4.90 5.36 8.63
N ASP A 43 4.23 5.59 7.49
CA ASP A 43 3.04 6.45 7.42
C ASP A 43 1.78 5.65 7.09
N ILE A 44 1.25 4.99 8.11
CA ILE A 44 0.00 4.21 8.02
C ILE A 44 -1.19 5.11 7.61
N SER A 45 -1.17 6.40 7.99
CA SER A 45 -2.25 7.32 7.62
C SER A 45 -2.21 7.68 6.13
N GLY A 46 -1.01 7.92 5.60
CA GLY A 46 -0.78 8.10 4.17
C GLY A 46 -1.27 6.90 3.37
N VAL A 47 -0.94 5.67 3.82
CA VAL A 47 -1.41 4.44 3.18
C VAL A 47 -2.93 4.32 3.17
N ILE A 48 -3.60 4.56 4.30
CA ILE A 48 -5.07 4.52 4.36
C ILE A 48 -5.69 5.49 3.36
N ASN A 49 -5.17 6.72 3.28
CA ASN A 49 -5.67 7.74 2.37
C ASN A 49 -5.48 7.34 0.90
N GLU A 50 -4.30 6.81 0.55
CA GLU A 50 -4.00 6.32 -0.81
C GLU A 50 -4.91 5.17 -1.20
N LEU A 51 -5.04 4.14 -0.36
CA LEU A 51 -5.90 2.97 -0.64
C LEU A 51 -7.37 3.37 -0.75
N GLN A 52 -7.84 4.33 0.05
CA GLN A 52 -9.20 4.85 -0.02
C GLN A 52 -9.47 5.67 -1.30
N SER A 53 -8.43 6.26 -1.90
CA SER A 53 -8.55 7.08 -3.11
C SER A 53 -8.73 6.26 -4.40
N ILE A 54 -8.41 4.96 -4.36
CA ILE A 54 -8.53 4.07 -5.51
C ILE A 54 -10.00 3.81 -5.83
N ASP A 55 -10.41 4.09 -7.07
CA ASP A 55 -11.74 3.77 -7.58
C ASP A 55 -11.89 2.27 -7.82
N LYS A 56 -12.56 1.59 -6.88
CA LYS A 56 -12.82 0.15 -6.91
C LYS A 56 -13.60 -0.31 -8.15
N THR A 57 -14.34 0.56 -8.83
CA THR A 57 -15.09 0.19 -10.04
C THR A 57 -14.19 -0.11 -11.23
N ARG A 58 -12.91 0.31 -11.16
CA ARG A 58 -11.88 0.08 -12.18
C ARG A 58 -11.04 -1.17 -11.91
N LEU A 59 -11.28 -1.84 -10.79
CA LEU A 59 -10.58 -3.04 -10.37
C LEU A 59 -11.40 -4.28 -10.73
N ASP A 60 -10.72 -5.36 -11.09
CA ASP A 60 -11.36 -6.67 -11.08
C ASP A 60 -11.65 -7.12 -9.63
N GLN A 61 -12.43 -8.19 -9.48
CA GLN A 61 -12.84 -8.67 -8.17
C GLN A 61 -11.63 -9.00 -7.29
N THR A 62 -10.61 -9.65 -7.85
CA THR A 62 -9.40 -10.04 -7.14
C THR A 62 -8.66 -8.81 -6.62
N CYS A 63 -8.37 -7.82 -7.46
CA CYS A 63 -7.75 -6.56 -7.07
C CYS A 63 -8.56 -5.82 -5.99
N SER A 64 -9.89 -5.84 -6.10
CA SER A 64 -10.78 -5.19 -5.13
C SER A 64 -10.75 -5.86 -3.75
N ASP A 65 -10.71 -7.19 -3.72
CA ASP A 65 -10.60 -7.98 -2.48
C ASP A 65 -9.27 -7.69 -1.79
N ILE A 66 -8.18 -7.72 -2.57
CA ILE A 66 -6.82 -7.40 -2.12
C ILE A 66 -6.73 -5.99 -1.54
N LEU A 67 -7.24 -5.00 -2.27
CA LEU A 67 -7.27 -3.62 -1.81
C LEU A 67 -8.02 -3.49 -0.48
N SER A 68 -9.13 -4.21 -0.35
CA SER A 68 -9.94 -4.21 0.88
C SER A 68 -9.20 -4.86 2.04
N ASP A 69 -8.47 -5.95 1.81
CA ASP A 69 -7.63 -6.60 2.82
C ASP A 69 -6.49 -5.67 3.29
N MET A 70 -5.78 -5.04 2.35
CA MET A 70 -4.73 -4.07 2.67
C MET A 70 -5.25 -2.88 3.47
N TYR A 71 -6.40 -2.33 3.06
CA TYR A 71 -7.04 -1.22 3.75
C TYR A 71 -7.47 -1.60 5.17
N ASN A 72 -8.06 -2.79 5.34
CA ASN A 72 -8.47 -3.29 6.65
C ASN A 72 -7.26 -3.53 7.57
N LEU A 73 -6.17 -4.08 7.04
CA LEU A 73 -4.92 -4.25 7.78
C LEU A 73 -4.38 -2.89 8.26
N ALA A 74 -4.35 -1.89 7.39
CA ALA A 74 -3.91 -0.53 7.72
C ALA A 74 -4.79 0.13 8.80
N LEU A 75 -6.11 -0.02 8.71
CA LEU A 75 -7.04 0.46 9.74
C LEU A 75 -6.82 -0.22 11.09
N GLN A 76 -6.62 -1.54 11.10
CA GLN A 76 -6.34 -2.28 12.33
C GLN A 76 -5.03 -1.83 12.96
N ALA A 77 -3.97 -1.69 12.17
CA ALA A 77 -2.67 -1.23 12.64
C ALA A 77 -2.76 0.18 13.25
N LYS A 78 -3.46 1.11 12.56
CA LYS A 78 -3.71 2.45 13.07
C LYS A 78 -4.51 2.45 14.38
N LYS A 79 -5.56 1.63 14.47
CA LYS A 79 -6.41 1.53 15.68
C LYS A 79 -5.65 0.97 16.89
N GLN A 80 -4.73 0.03 16.65
CA GLN A 80 -3.96 -0.65 17.69
C GLN A 80 -2.62 0.04 17.99
N GLU A 81 -2.29 1.12 17.29
CA GLU A 81 -0.97 1.78 17.33
C GLU A 81 0.19 0.80 17.05
N THR A 82 -0.05 -0.18 16.18
CA THR A 82 0.94 -1.18 15.77
C THR A 82 1.56 -0.85 14.41
N TYR A 83 2.62 -1.59 14.06
CA TYR A 83 3.37 -1.37 12.83
C TYR A 83 3.04 -2.43 11.79
N ILE A 84 3.03 -2.02 10.52
CA ILE A 84 2.98 -2.93 9.38
C ILE A 84 4.41 -3.14 8.88
N TRP A 85 4.73 -4.40 8.61
CA TRP A 85 5.99 -4.84 8.03
C TRP A 85 5.72 -5.47 6.67
N ILE A 86 6.53 -5.13 5.68
CA ILE A 86 6.54 -5.79 4.37
C ILE A 86 7.71 -6.76 4.39
N THR A 87 7.41 -8.04 4.18
CA THR A 87 8.39 -9.13 4.18
C THR A 87 8.80 -9.48 2.77
N TYR A 88 10.06 -9.87 2.60
CA TYR A 88 10.56 -10.51 1.40
C TYR A 88 10.31 -12.02 1.54
N ASP A 89 9.60 -12.62 0.60
CA ASP A 89 9.45 -14.09 0.47
C ASP A 89 10.47 -14.62 -0.55
#